data_AF-A0A542DDF4-F1
#
_entry.id   AF-A0A542DDF4-F1
#
_cell.length_a   1.000
_cell.length_b   1.000
_cell.length_c   1.000
_cell.angle_alpha   90.00
_cell.angle_beta   90.00
_cell.angle_gamma   90.00
#
_symmetry.space_group_name_H-M   'P 1'
#
loop_
_entity.id
_entity.type
_entity.pdbx_description
1 polymer ?
#
loop_
_entity_poly.entity_id
_entity_poly.type
_entity_poly.pdbx_seq_one_letter_code
_entity_poly.pdbx_strand_id
1 'polypeptide(L)'
;MSKPNRLLRAARERLPSPTVPNDHASRAEVAEQVNAWLWETTGRRYQLDAHYLAKLERGVVRRPGAPYRAGLRHVLGAVHDADLGFTPPGRAETGARVTDAAASRAPASWEFGGLIERVTAMTEHDLMPPNRRTFLTGTGMLAGAALTAELRPLLWPVAPAVGSRVGQPFTSPELDAVAHLVHALRSWHSSTGALSRPAVVAQLGVHTRRLGEAPQNTPETLRAFRLGAELAEIAASMAWDAAEHVQAQRYYVIAVQLAHAAGDNALTAIALAALARQCYDLERPVDGLEMV
;
A
#
# COMPACT_ATOMS: atom_id res chain seq x y z
N MET A 1 20.45 -8.73 8.23
CA MET A 1 21.30 -8.28 7.10
C MET A 1 20.93 -9.08 5.85
N SER A 2 20.66 -8.44 4.71
CA SER A 2 20.28 -9.15 3.47
C SER A 2 21.49 -9.87 2.87
N LYS A 3 21.28 -11.05 2.25
CA LYS A 3 22.33 -11.82 1.58
C LYS A 3 22.81 -11.05 0.34
N PRO A 4 24.11 -10.74 0.19
CA PRO A 4 24.64 -10.06 -0.99
C PRO A 4 24.39 -10.88 -2.27
N ASN A 5 24.00 -10.22 -3.36
CA ASN A 5 23.83 -10.84 -4.68
C ASN A 5 25.19 -10.99 -5.36
N ARG A 6 25.88 -12.09 -5.02
CA ARG A 6 27.19 -12.44 -5.58
C ARG A 6 27.13 -12.77 -7.08
N LEU A 7 25.98 -13.24 -7.59
CA LEU A 7 25.81 -13.61 -9.00
C LEU A 7 25.82 -12.38 -9.91
N LEU A 8 25.06 -11.33 -9.53
CA LEU A 8 25.08 -10.06 -10.25
C LEU A 8 26.48 -9.42 -10.24
N ARG A 9 27.14 -9.42 -9.09
CA ARG A 9 28.50 -8.89 -8.96
C ARG A 9 29.48 -9.64 -9.85
N ALA A 10 29.43 -10.97 -9.85
CA ALA A 10 30.28 -11.80 -10.70
C ALA A 10 29.97 -11.67 -12.20
N ALA A 11 28.73 -11.36 -12.58
CA ALA A 11 28.36 -11.08 -13.96
C ALA A 11 28.93 -9.74 -14.44
N ARG A 12 28.86 -8.70 -13.59
CA ARG A 12 29.52 -7.41 -13.87
C ARG A 12 31.04 -7.56 -14.00
N GLU A 13 31.67 -8.29 -13.07
CA GLU A 13 33.12 -8.49 -13.07
C GLU A 13 33.64 -9.31 -14.28
N ARG A 14 32.73 -9.98 -15.01
CA ARG A 14 33.04 -10.67 -16.28
C ARG A 14 32.90 -9.78 -17.52
N LEU A 15 32.18 -8.66 -17.41
CA LEU A 15 32.01 -7.74 -18.52
C LEU A 15 33.29 -6.86 -18.62
N PRO A 16 33.97 -6.81 -19.77
CA PRO A 16 35.13 -5.92 -19.92
C PRO A 16 34.68 -4.46 -19.86
N SER A 17 35.48 -3.60 -19.22
CA SER A 17 35.21 -2.17 -19.21
C SER A 17 35.40 -1.61 -20.64
N PRO A 18 34.45 -0.82 -21.15
CA PRO A 18 34.60 -0.12 -22.42
C PRO A 18 35.62 1.03 -22.35
N THR A 19 35.93 1.52 -21.15
CA THR A 19 36.75 2.73 -20.94
C THR A 19 38.14 2.41 -20.41
N VAL A 20 38.30 1.33 -19.64
CA VAL A 20 39.56 0.96 -18.98
C VAL A 20 40.07 -0.37 -19.56
N PRO A 21 41.17 -0.36 -20.34
CA PRO A 21 41.75 -1.58 -20.88
C PRO A 21 42.18 -2.56 -19.78
N ASN A 22 41.86 -3.85 -19.96
CA ASN A 22 42.14 -4.95 -19.03
C ASN A 22 41.45 -4.86 -17.64
N ASP A 23 40.45 -3.98 -17.47
CA ASP A 23 39.62 -3.94 -16.27
C ASP A 23 38.17 -4.37 -16.58
N HIS A 24 37.40 -4.61 -15.53
CA HIS A 24 36.01 -5.02 -15.61
C HIS A 24 35.06 -3.80 -15.49
N ALA A 25 33.87 -3.93 -16.07
CA ALA A 25 32.92 -2.84 -16.12
C ALA A 25 32.56 -2.32 -14.74
N SER A 26 32.67 -1.01 -14.56
CA SER A 26 32.24 -0.33 -13.33
C SER A 26 30.71 -0.37 -13.21
N ARG A 27 30.21 -0.07 -12.01
CA ARG A 27 28.75 -0.01 -11.80
C ARG A 27 28.08 1.08 -12.64
N ALA A 28 28.77 2.18 -12.88
CA ALA A 28 28.28 3.28 -13.70
C ALA A 28 28.21 2.87 -15.18
N GLU A 29 29.25 2.20 -15.68
CA GLU A 29 29.32 1.75 -17.07
C GLU A 29 28.24 0.72 -17.40
N VAL A 30 27.95 -0.21 -16.48
CA VAL A 30 26.83 -1.15 -16.67
C VAL A 30 25.49 -0.40 -16.65
N ALA A 31 25.32 0.56 -15.74
CA ALA A 31 24.07 1.32 -15.65
C ALA A 31 23.80 2.15 -16.92
N GLU A 32 24.84 2.76 -17.47
CA GLU A 32 24.78 3.52 -18.72
C GLU A 32 24.44 2.64 -19.92
N GLN A 33 25.12 1.50 -20.08
CA GLN A 33 24.81 0.53 -21.15
C GLN A 33 23.38 0.01 -21.07
N VAL A 34 22.86 -0.24 -19.86
CA VAL A 34 21.47 -0.66 -19.67
C VAL A 34 20.48 0.44 -20.03
N ASN A 35 20.75 1.69 -19.66
CA ASN A 35 19.88 2.82 -20.02
C ASN A 35 19.88 3.06 -21.54
N ALA A 36 21.04 2.94 -22.21
CA ALA A 36 21.16 3.05 -23.66
C ALA A 36 20.31 1.97 -24.36
N TRP A 37 20.47 0.71 -23.96
CA TRP A 37 19.68 -0.40 -24.51
C TRP A 37 18.17 -0.23 -24.28
N LEU A 38 17.78 0.23 -23.08
CA LEU A 38 16.37 0.48 -22.75
C LEU A 38 15.78 1.60 -23.60
N TRP A 39 16.54 2.67 -23.84
CA TRP A 39 16.14 3.75 -24.72
C TRP A 39 15.91 3.25 -26.15
N GLU A 40 16.87 2.49 -26.70
CA GLU A 40 16.79 1.93 -28.05
C GLU A 40 15.62 0.96 -28.22
N THR A 41 15.37 0.12 -27.22
CA THR A 41 14.35 -0.95 -27.32
C THR A 41 12.93 -0.45 -27.03
N THR A 42 12.77 0.53 -26.14
CA THR A 42 11.44 0.93 -25.64
C THR A 42 11.04 2.36 -25.98
N GLY A 43 11.97 3.20 -26.44
CA GLY A 43 11.76 4.63 -26.67
C GLY A 43 11.49 5.44 -25.41
N ARG A 44 11.68 4.85 -24.21
CA ARG A 44 11.47 5.50 -22.91
C ARG A 44 12.80 5.70 -22.19
N ARG A 45 12.97 6.85 -21.56
CA ARG A 45 14.16 7.13 -20.75
C ARG A 45 14.03 6.48 -19.37
N TYR A 46 15.03 5.72 -18.99
CA TYR A 46 15.17 5.15 -17.65
C TYR A 46 16.40 5.73 -16.97
N GLN A 47 16.37 5.81 -15.64
CA GLN A 47 17.43 6.39 -14.80
C GLN A 47 18.02 5.32 -13.89
N LEU A 48 18.65 4.30 -14.48
CA LEU A 48 19.50 3.38 -13.73
C LEU A 48 20.83 4.07 -13.42
N ASP A 49 21.26 4.07 -12.15
CA ASP A 49 22.55 4.65 -11.74
C ASP A 49 23.43 3.63 -11.00
N ALA A 50 24.70 4.01 -10.79
CA ALA A 50 25.68 3.16 -10.09
C ALA A 50 25.25 2.83 -8.64
N HIS A 51 24.51 3.75 -8.01
CA HIS A 51 24.04 3.60 -6.64
C HIS A 51 22.92 2.54 -6.52
N TYR A 52 21.97 2.54 -7.46
CA TYR A 52 20.92 1.54 -7.58
C TYR A 52 21.52 0.16 -7.89
N LEU A 53 22.53 0.10 -8.77
CA LEU A 53 23.23 -1.16 -9.03
C LEU A 53 23.97 -1.68 -7.79
N ALA A 54 24.55 -0.79 -6.97
CA ALA A 54 25.13 -1.18 -5.68
C ALA A 54 24.08 -1.72 -4.69
N LYS A 55 22.86 -1.19 -4.69
CA LYS A 55 21.75 -1.74 -3.89
C LYS A 55 21.35 -3.15 -4.34
N LEU A 56 21.40 -3.43 -5.64
CA LEU A 56 21.15 -4.76 -6.20
C LEU A 56 22.24 -5.76 -5.78
N GLU A 57 23.52 -5.39 -5.91
CA GLU A 57 24.65 -6.25 -5.50
C GLU A 57 24.68 -6.54 -3.99
N ARG A 58 24.28 -5.56 -3.16
CA ARG A 58 24.15 -5.75 -1.70
C ARG A 58 22.93 -6.58 -1.31
N GLY A 59 22.05 -6.90 -2.26
CA GLY A 59 20.80 -7.61 -2.01
C GLY A 59 19.75 -6.80 -1.24
N VAL A 60 19.89 -5.46 -1.19
CA VAL A 60 18.88 -4.55 -0.63
C VAL A 60 17.64 -4.56 -1.52
N VAL A 61 17.85 -4.55 -2.84
CA VAL A 61 16.82 -4.81 -3.83
C VAL A 61 17.11 -6.18 -4.41
N ARG A 62 16.22 -7.16 -4.16
CA ARG A 62 16.41 -8.54 -4.64
C ARG A 62 15.96 -8.73 -6.08
N ARG A 63 15.02 -7.90 -6.53
CA ARG A 63 14.45 -8.00 -7.87
C ARG A 63 14.16 -6.60 -8.42
N PRO A 64 14.94 -6.11 -9.39
CA PRO A 64 14.63 -4.84 -10.05
C PRO A 64 13.38 -4.98 -10.94
N GLY A 65 12.80 -3.86 -11.37
CA GLY A 65 11.64 -3.83 -12.27
C GLY A 65 11.87 -4.58 -13.58
N ALA A 66 10.80 -4.96 -14.29
CA ALA A 66 10.90 -5.78 -15.51
C ALA A 66 11.78 -5.15 -16.62
N PRO A 67 11.72 -3.83 -16.89
CA PRO A 67 12.62 -3.20 -17.85
C PRO A 67 14.10 -3.33 -17.44
N TYR A 68 14.42 -3.00 -16.19
CA TYR A 68 15.79 -3.13 -15.66
C TYR A 68 16.31 -4.56 -15.68
N ARG A 69 15.48 -5.57 -15.40
CA ARG A 69 15.89 -6.99 -15.52
C ARG A 69 16.17 -7.38 -16.96
N ALA A 70 15.34 -6.94 -17.91
CA ALA A 70 15.57 -7.20 -19.33
C ALA A 70 16.88 -6.56 -19.81
N GLY A 71 17.13 -5.30 -19.42
CA GLY A 71 18.37 -4.60 -19.77
C GLY A 71 19.60 -5.21 -19.10
N LEU A 72 19.53 -5.56 -17.82
CA LEU A 72 20.64 -6.22 -17.11
C LEU A 72 20.93 -7.61 -17.69
N ARG A 73 19.92 -8.37 -18.10
CA ARG A 73 20.11 -9.64 -18.80
C ARG A 73 20.82 -9.46 -20.13
N HIS A 74 20.39 -8.48 -20.91
CA HIS A 74 21.01 -8.19 -22.20
C HIS A 74 22.48 -7.76 -22.04
N VAL A 75 22.74 -6.74 -21.23
CA VAL A 75 24.09 -6.15 -21.07
C VAL A 75 25.06 -7.12 -20.40
N LEU A 76 24.61 -7.91 -19.42
CA LEU A 76 25.46 -8.87 -18.71
C LEU A 76 25.47 -10.27 -19.34
N GLY A 77 24.87 -10.44 -20.52
CA GLY A 77 24.86 -11.71 -21.26
C GLY A 77 24.17 -12.86 -20.53
N ALA A 78 23.18 -12.57 -19.69
CA ALA A 78 22.45 -13.55 -18.90
C ALA A 78 21.15 -13.97 -19.60
N VAL A 79 20.92 -15.28 -19.72
CA VAL A 79 19.74 -15.82 -20.40
C VAL A 79 18.50 -15.67 -19.51
N HIS A 80 18.64 -15.93 -18.22
CA HIS A 80 17.55 -15.91 -17.25
C HIS A 80 17.82 -14.95 -16.08
N ASP A 81 16.74 -14.48 -15.44
CA ASP A 81 16.83 -13.62 -14.24
C ASP A 81 17.61 -14.31 -13.10
N ALA A 82 17.51 -15.64 -13.01
CA ALA A 82 18.21 -16.45 -12.01
C ALA A 82 19.75 -16.44 -12.17
N ASP A 83 20.25 -16.28 -13.40
CA ASP A 83 21.70 -16.23 -13.68
C ASP A 83 22.35 -14.97 -13.10
N LEU A 84 21.56 -13.93 -12.88
CA LEU A 84 21.95 -12.68 -12.21
C LEU A 84 21.52 -12.64 -10.73
N GLY A 85 21.04 -13.77 -10.19
CA GLY A 85 20.54 -13.84 -8.81
C GLY A 85 19.22 -13.11 -8.57
N PHE A 86 18.47 -12.76 -9.62
CA PHE A 86 17.11 -12.23 -9.53
C PHE A 86 16.09 -13.38 -9.41
N THR A 87 16.31 -14.27 -8.44
CA THR A 87 15.47 -15.45 -8.24
C THR A 87 14.08 -15.04 -7.69
N PRO A 88 12.97 -15.64 -8.18
CA PRO A 88 11.68 -15.62 -7.47
C PRO A 88 11.82 -16.23 -6.07
N PRO A 89 11.02 -15.84 -5.06
CA PRO A 89 11.00 -16.57 -3.80
C PRO A 89 10.47 -18.00 -4.06
N GLY A 90 11.34 -19.01 -3.90
CA GLY A 90 10.97 -20.42 -3.78
C GLY A 90 11.37 -21.34 -4.92
N ARG A 91 12.60 -21.88 -4.86
CA ARG A 91 12.93 -23.31 -5.13
C ARG A 91 14.39 -23.59 -4.77
N ALA A 92 14.70 -23.57 -3.48
CA ALA A 92 15.86 -24.27 -2.94
C ALA A 92 15.43 -24.85 -1.59
N GLU A 93 15.54 -26.17 -1.47
CA GLU A 93 15.40 -27.01 -0.28
C GLU A 93 13.98 -27.41 0.14
N THR A 94 13.39 -28.29 -0.67
CA THR A 94 12.40 -29.28 -0.23
C THR A 94 13.09 -30.26 0.71
N GLY A 95 12.73 -30.22 2.00
CA GLY A 95 13.30 -31.15 2.98
C GLY A 95 12.75 -31.13 4.39
N ALA A 96 11.57 -30.55 4.68
CA ALA A 96 10.82 -30.88 5.90
C ALA A 96 9.40 -30.33 5.85
N ARG A 97 8.45 -31.20 6.19
CA ARG A 97 7.01 -30.99 6.35
C ARG A 97 6.66 -29.66 7.02
N VAL A 98 5.73 -28.91 6.44
CA VAL A 98 4.33 -28.71 6.90
C VAL A 98 3.64 -27.79 5.87
N THR A 99 2.38 -28.11 5.60
CA THR A 99 1.43 -27.58 4.61
C THR A 99 1.60 -26.15 4.07
N ASP A 100 1.61 -26.10 2.75
CA ASP A 100 1.45 -24.98 1.82
C ASP A 100 0.06 -24.32 1.92
N ALA A 101 0.03 -22.98 2.02
CA ALA A 101 -1.04 -22.10 1.51
C ALA A 101 -0.67 -20.61 1.70
N ALA A 102 0.23 -20.07 0.87
CA ALA A 102 0.27 -18.63 0.58
C ALA A 102 1.14 -18.36 -0.67
N ALA A 103 0.57 -18.66 -1.84
CA ALA A 103 1.14 -18.34 -3.13
C ALA A 103 1.30 -16.82 -3.32
N SER A 104 2.33 -16.45 -4.08
CA SER A 104 2.68 -15.10 -4.49
C SER A 104 1.51 -14.38 -5.17
N ARG A 105 0.99 -13.31 -4.56
CA ARG A 105 -0.04 -12.46 -5.17
C ARG A 105 0.62 -11.44 -6.11
N ALA A 106 0.01 -11.20 -7.26
CA ALA A 106 0.27 -10.02 -8.12
C ALA A 106 0.24 -8.73 -7.28
N PRO A 107 0.73 -7.55 -7.75
CA PRO A 107 0.39 -6.29 -7.08
C PRO A 107 -1.13 -6.19 -7.01
N ALA A 108 -1.66 -6.52 -5.85
CA ALA A 108 -3.07 -6.69 -5.64
C ALA A 108 -3.61 -5.36 -5.14
N SER A 109 -4.74 -4.95 -5.69
CA SER A 109 -5.62 -4.03 -5.00
C SER A 109 -5.84 -4.49 -3.56
N TRP A 110 -6.33 -3.61 -2.70
CA TRP A 110 -6.84 -4.06 -1.41
C TRP A 110 -7.86 -5.18 -1.60
N GLU A 111 -7.80 -6.18 -0.72
CA GLU A 111 -8.80 -7.22 -0.62
C GLU A 111 -9.80 -6.80 0.43
N PHE A 112 -11.09 -6.97 0.16
CA PHE A 112 -12.14 -6.64 1.11
C PHE A 112 -11.91 -7.26 2.50
N GLY A 113 -11.54 -8.55 2.55
CA GLY A 113 -11.28 -9.24 3.81
C GLY A 113 -10.15 -8.60 4.63
N GLY A 114 -9.01 -8.30 4.00
CA GLY A 114 -7.88 -7.67 4.68
C GLY A 114 -8.14 -6.21 5.07
N LEU A 115 -8.95 -5.49 4.28
CA LEU A 115 -9.38 -4.14 4.61
C LEU A 115 -10.28 -4.13 5.85
N ILE A 116 -11.27 -5.02 5.91
CA ILE A 116 -12.18 -5.19 7.06
C ILE A 116 -11.40 -5.51 8.33
N GLU A 117 -10.44 -6.44 8.25
CA GLU A 117 -9.59 -6.81 9.38
C GLU A 117 -8.75 -5.62 9.88
N ARG A 118 -8.14 -4.87 8.96
CA ARG A 118 -7.36 -3.67 9.29
C ARG A 118 -8.22 -2.60 9.98
N VAL A 119 -9.40 -2.30 9.45
CA VAL A 119 -10.29 -1.28 10.03
C VAL A 119 -10.79 -1.72 11.40
N THR A 120 -11.18 -3.00 11.54
CA THR A 120 -11.60 -3.56 12.83
C THR A 120 -10.49 -3.42 13.86
N ALA A 121 -9.27 -3.86 13.54
CA ALA A 121 -8.11 -3.74 14.43
C ALA A 121 -7.79 -2.29 14.80
N MET A 122 -7.91 -1.34 13.86
CA MET A 122 -7.72 0.08 14.14
C MET A 122 -8.77 0.62 15.11
N THR A 123 -10.05 0.30 14.90
CA THR A 123 -11.13 0.75 15.80
C THR A 123 -11.01 0.13 17.19
N GLU A 124 -10.64 -1.14 17.30
CA GLU A 124 -10.41 -1.79 18.60
C GLU A 124 -9.22 -1.19 19.34
N HIS A 125 -8.13 -0.90 18.63
CA HIS A 125 -6.95 -0.25 19.19
C HIS A 125 -7.27 1.14 19.74
N ASP A 126 -8.07 1.92 19.02
CA ASP A 126 -8.40 3.30 19.38
C ASP A 126 -9.46 3.39 20.51
N LEU A 127 -10.29 2.35 20.69
CA LEU A 127 -11.26 2.25 21.79
C LEU A 127 -10.69 1.61 23.06
N MET A 128 -9.55 0.93 22.97
CA MET A 128 -8.89 0.29 24.12
C MET A 128 -8.09 1.30 24.95
N PRO A 129 -8.13 1.22 26.30
CA PRO A 129 -7.26 2.03 27.14
C PRO A 129 -5.78 1.71 26.86
N PRO A 130 -4.87 2.71 26.95
CA PRO A 130 -3.48 2.53 26.56
C PRO A 130 -2.76 1.54 27.50
N ASN A 131 -2.45 0.34 26.99
CA ASN A 131 -1.56 -0.61 27.65
C ASN A 131 -0.12 -0.47 27.11
N ARG A 132 0.89 -0.76 27.94
CA ARG A 132 2.32 -0.58 27.58
C ARG A 132 2.77 -1.33 26.32
N ARG A 133 2.05 -2.39 25.90
CA ARG A 133 2.31 -3.12 24.62
C ARG A 133 1.77 -2.39 23.38
N THR A 134 0.75 -1.56 23.56
CA THR A 134 0.04 -0.80 22.51
C THR A 134 0.89 0.33 21.93
N PHE A 135 1.93 0.77 22.65
CA PHE A 135 2.84 1.85 22.26
C PHE A 135 3.86 1.47 21.18
N LEU A 136 4.02 0.18 20.85
CA LEU A 136 5.11 -0.31 19.98
C LEU A 136 4.67 -0.74 18.57
N THR A 137 3.42 -0.55 18.19
CA THR A 137 2.93 -0.91 16.84
C THR A 137 2.72 0.35 16.00
N GLY A 138 3.75 0.74 15.24
CA GLY A 138 3.67 1.70 14.13
C GLY A 138 3.19 3.11 14.47
N THR A 139 3.65 3.70 15.57
CA THR A 139 3.14 4.94 16.18
C THR A 139 3.50 6.26 15.48
N GLY A 140 4.24 6.22 14.37
CA GLY A 140 4.69 7.41 13.65
C GLY A 140 3.81 7.76 12.45
N MET A 141 3.72 9.06 12.13
CA MET A 141 3.12 9.53 10.89
C MET A 141 3.88 8.93 9.69
N LEU A 142 3.15 8.37 8.74
CA LEU A 142 3.68 7.86 7.48
C LEU A 142 4.24 9.01 6.64
N ALA A 143 5.37 8.76 5.98
CA ALA A 143 6.09 9.72 5.14
C ALA A 143 6.72 9.10 3.90
N GLY A 144 6.80 9.90 2.83
CA GLY A 144 7.33 9.54 1.53
C GLY A 144 6.88 8.16 1.08
N ALA A 145 7.86 7.32 0.77
CA ALA A 145 7.65 5.96 0.30
C ALA A 145 6.75 5.08 1.18
N ALA A 146 6.63 5.34 2.49
CA ALA A 146 5.73 4.57 3.35
C ALA A 146 4.25 4.93 3.12
N LEU A 147 3.96 6.23 2.98
CA LEU A 147 2.60 6.70 2.66
C LEU A 147 2.21 6.28 1.24
N THR A 148 3.12 6.48 0.28
CA THR A 148 2.94 6.08 -1.11
C THR A 148 2.78 4.55 -1.24
N ALA A 149 3.47 3.77 -0.41
CA ALA A 149 3.30 2.31 -0.39
C ALA A 149 1.91 1.87 0.09
N GLU A 150 1.34 2.55 1.08
CA GLU A 150 -0.02 2.28 1.59
C GLU A 150 -1.09 2.60 0.53
N LEU A 151 -0.91 3.68 -0.22
CA LEU A 151 -1.88 4.18 -1.20
C LEU A 151 -1.72 3.60 -2.60
N ARG A 152 -0.55 3.07 -2.95
CA ARG A 152 -0.25 2.45 -4.24
C ARG A 152 -1.32 1.45 -4.74
N PRO A 153 -2.00 0.65 -3.90
CA PRO A 153 -3.09 -0.22 -4.37
C PRO A 153 -4.28 0.52 -5.03
N LEU A 154 -4.42 1.84 -4.85
CA LEU A 154 -5.39 2.69 -5.58
C LEU A 154 -5.25 2.58 -7.11
N LEU A 155 -4.04 2.33 -7.58
CA LEU A 155 -3.75 2.23 -9.02
C LEU A 155 -4.38 0.99 -9.68
N TRP A 156 -4.98 0.10 -8.89
CA TRP A 156 -5.62 -1.12 -9.36
C TRP A 156 -7.10 -1.18 -8.94
N PRO A 157 -7.99 -1.72 -9.80
CA PRO A 157 -9.38 -1.99 -9.43
C PRO A 157 -9.47 -2.94 -8.25
N VAL A 158 -10.43 -2.70 -7.35
CA VAL A 158 -10.61 -3.54 -6.17
C VAL A 158 -11.01 -4.96 -6.55
N ALA A 159 -10.25 -5.92 -6.04
CA ALA A 159 -10.44 -7.33 -6.29
C ALA A 159 -11.41 -7.93 -5.27
N PRO A 160 -12.38 -8.75 -5.72
CA PRO A 160 -13.21 -9.52 -4.83
C PRO A 160 -12.35 -10.47 -4.00
N ALA A 161 -12.73 -10.71 -2.75
CA ALA A 161 -12.10 -11.77 -1.95
C ALA A 161 -12.28 -13.11 -2.67
N VAL A 162 -11.20 -13.89 -2.79
CA VAL A 162 -11.25 -15.24 -3.37
C VAL A 162 -11.95 -16.15 -2.36
N GLY A 163 -13.16 -16.59 -2.69
CA GLY A 163 -14.07 -17.30 -1.79
C GLY A 163 -15.22 -16.41 -1.33
N SER A 164 -16.40 -16.59 -1.94
CA SER A 164 -17.61 -15.88 -1.53
C SER A 164 -18.01 -16.35 -0.14
N ARG A 165 -17.96 -15.47 0.86
CA ARG A 165 -18.55 -15.76 2.17
C ARG A 165 -20.07 -15.86 2.01
N VAL A 166 -20.65 -16.98 2.45
CA VAL A 166 -22.09 -17.16 2.55
C VAL A 166 -22.53 -16.49 3.84
N GLY A 167 -23.02 -15.27 3.76
CA GLY A 167 -23.51 -14.52 4.90
C GLY A 167 -24.76 -13.72 4.57
N GLN A 168 -25.41 -13.15 5.59
CA GLN A 168 -26.66 -12.42 5.40
C GLN A 168 -26.38 -11.09 4.68
N PRO A 169 -27.02 -10.83 3.52
CA PRO A 169 -26.87 -9.57 2.80
C PRO A 169 -27.35 -8.40 3.66
N PHE A 170 -26.80 -7.23 3.38
CA PHE A 170 -27.35 -5.99 3.93
C PHE A 170 -28.77 -5.78 3.42
N THR A 171 -29.65 -5.30 4.29
CA THR A 171 -31.00 -4.88 3.88
C THR A 171 -31.00 -3.38 3.56
N SER A 172 -31.88 -2.92 2.65
CA SER A 172 -32.01 -1.49 2.37
C SER A 172 -32.35 -0.67 3.63
N PRO A 173 -33.30 -1.08 4.50
CA PRO A 173 -33.61 -0.34 5.72
C PRO A 173 -32.42 -0.25 6.69
N GLU A 174 -31.61 -1.31 6.79
CA GLU A 174 -30.37 -1.30 7.60
C GLU A 174 -29.39 -0.23 7.08
N LEU A 175 -29.14 -0.20 5.78
CA LEU A 175 -28.25 0.78 5.17
C LEU A 175 -28.81 2.20 5.23
N ASP A 176 -30.12 2.36 5.12
CA ASP A 176 -30.78 3.65 5.30
C ASP A 176 -30.63 4.14 6.74
N ALA A 177 -30.78 3.28 7.74
CA ALA A 177 -30.55 3.63 9.14
C ALA A 177 -29.09 4.08 9.39
N VAL A 178 -28.12 3.35 8.83
CA VAL A 178 -26.70 3.75 8.92
C VAL A 178 -26.46 5.09 8.20
N ALA A 179 -27.05 5.31 7.03
CA ALA A 179 -26.92 6.58 6.31
C ALA A 179 -27.48 7.78 7.10
N HIS A 180 -28.66 7.61 7.72
CA HIS A 180 -29.22 8.63 8.61
C HIS A 180 -28.31 8.91 9.80
N LEU A 181 -27.72 7.88 10.41
CA LEU A 181 -26.78 8.02 11.51
C LEU A 181 -25.51 8.78 11.08
N VAL A 182 -24.92 8.44 9.93
CA VAL A 182 -23.75 9.16 9.38
C VAL A 182 -24.06 10.63 9.18
N HIS A 183 -25.23 10.95 8.62
CA HIS A 183 -25.67 12.33 8.44
C HIS A 183 -25.82 13.07 9.79
N ALA A 184 -26.40 12.43 10.79
CA ALA A 184 -26.54 13.01 12.13
C ALA A 184 -25.18 13.23 12.83
N LEU A 185 -24.25 12.28 12.72
CA LEU A 185 -22.90 12.42 13.26
C LEU A 185 -22.16 13.58 12.59
N ARG A 186 -22.24 13.70 11.26
CA ARG A 186 -21.62 14.80 10.52
C ARG A 186 -22.22 16.16 10.88
N SER A 187 -23.53 16.24 11.05
CA SER A 187 -24.19 17.49 11.45
C SER A 187 -23.82 17.90 12.87
N TRP A 188 -23.75 16.97 13.83
CA TRP A 188 -23.28 17.25 15.18
C TRP A 188 -21.82 17.69 15.23
N HIS A 189 -20.94 17.01 14.49
CA HIS A 189 -19.54 17.41 14.37
C HIS A 189 -19.40 18.86 13.89
N SER A 190 -20.22 19.26 12.91
CA SER A 190 -20.15 20.59 12.29
C SER A 190 -20.82 21.70 13.12
N SER A 191 -21.74 21.38 14.04
CA SER A 191 -22.63 22.38 14.66
C SER A 191 -22.44 22.55 16.16
N THR A 192 -22.23 21.48 16.92
CA THR A 192 -22.32 21.52 18.39
C THR A 192 -21.02 21.17 19.10
N GLY A 193 -20.05 20.55 18.41
CA GLY A 193 -18.78 20.10 19.01
C GLY A 193 -18.93 19.06 20.14
N ALA A 194 -20.17 18.66 20.46
CA ALA A 194 -20.50 17.75 21.56
C ALA A 194 -20.32 16.27 21.20
N LEU A 195 -19.99 15.98 19.94
CA LEU A 195 -19.78 14.62 19.46
C LEU A 195 -18.44 14.09 19.98
N SER A 196 -18.49 12.91 20.62
CA SER A 196 -17.29 12.20 21.08
C SER A 196 -16.71 11.32 19.96
N ARG A 197 -15.40 11.45 19.68
CA ARG A 197 -14.69 10.65 18.66
C ARG A 197 -14.85 9.14 18.90
N PRO A 198 -14.72 8.61 20.14
CA PRO A 198 -15.05 7.22 20.47
C PRO A 198 -16.43 6.74 20.00
N ALA A 199 -17.46 7.60 19.96
CA ALA A 199 -18.78 7.18 19.48
C ALA A 199 -18.78 6.90 17.98
N VAL A 200 -18.10 7.75 17.19
CA VAL A 200 -17.93 7.55 15.74
C VAL A 200 -17.08 6.31 15.46
N VAL A 201 -15.99 6.14 16.21
CA VAL A 201 -15.07 5.00 16.07
C VAL A 201 -15.74 3.69 16.45
N ALA A 202 -16.54 3.68 17.53
CA ALA A 202 -17.35 2.53 17.91
C ALA A 202 -18.36 2.15 16.82
N GLN A 203 -19.03 3.14 16.23
CA GLN A 203 -19.95 2.90 15.13
C GLN A 203 -19.24 2.35 13.90
N LEU A 204 -18.07 2.90 13.53
CA LEU A 204 -17.24 2.37 12.45
C LEU A 204 -16.84 0.91 12.72
N GLY A 205 -16.45 0.57 13.94
CA GLY A 205 -16.09 -0.80 14.32
C GLY A 205 -17.27 -1.78 14.25
N VAL A 206 -18.47 -1.37 14.68
CA VAL A 206 -19.70 -2.17 14.52
C VAL A 206 -20.03 -2.38 13.05
N HIS A 207 -20.04 -1.30 12.27
CA HIS A 207 -20.35 -1.32 10.83
C HIS A 207 -19.37 -2.18 10.04
N THR A 208 -18.08 -2.08 10.33
CA THR A 208 -17.03 -2.85 9.64
C THR A 208 -17.12 -4.34 9.95
N ARG A 209 -17.43 -4.73 11.19
CA ARG A 209 -17.68 -6.15 11.53
C ARG A 209 -18.87 -6.71 10.76
N ARG A 210 -19.97 -5.96 10.70
CA ARG A 210 -21.16 -6.34 9.89
C ARG A 210 -20.81 -6.48 8.41
N LEU A 211 -19.93 -5.62 7.89
CA LEU A 211 -19.41 -5.70 6.53
C LEU A 211 -18.60 -6.99 6.28
N GLY A 212 -17.88 -7.48 7.30
CA GLY A 212 -17.18 -8.77 7.29
C GLY A 212 -18.07 -10.00 7.13
N GLU A 213 -19.32 -9.89 7.57
CA GLU A 213 -20.34 -10.95 7.54
C GLU A 213 -21.17 -10.94 6.25
N ALA A 214 -21.17 -9.85 5.48
CA ALA A 214 -22.00 -9.71 4.29
C ALA A 214 -21.37 -10.40 3.04
N PRO A 215 -22.19 -10.83 2.07
CA PRO A 215 -21.72 -11.21 0.74
C PRO A 215 -20.97 -10.05 0.08
N GLN A 216 -19.85 -10.35 -0.56
CA GLN A 216 -18.99 -9.34 -1.17
C GLN A 216 -19.40 -9.06 -2.63
N ASN A 217 -19.15 -7.84 -3.12
CA ASN A 217 -19.50 -7.37 -4.48
C ASN A 217 -21.01 -7.25 -4.77
N THR A 218 -21.85 -7.13 -3.75
CA THR A 218 -23.25 -6.73 -3.98
C THR A 218 -23.36 -5.20 -3.93
N PRO A 219 -24.35 -4.60 -4.63
CA PRO A 219 -24.60 -3.16 -4.55
C PRO A 219 -24.77 -2.65 -3.11
N GLU A 220 -25.39 -3.45 -2.25
CA GLU A 220 -25.62 -3.14 -0.84
C GLU A 220 -24.30 -3.12 -0.05
N THR A 221 -23.41 -4.09 -0.29
CA THR A 221 -22.08 -4.12 0.35
C THR A 221 -21.18 -2.98 -0.15
N LEU A 222 -21.25 -2.60 -1.44
CA LEU A 222 -20.56 -1.41 -1.95
C LEU A 222 -21.08 -0.12 -1.29
N ARG A 223 -22.40 -0.01 -1.11
CA ARG A 223 -23.00 1.08 -0.32
C ARG A 223 -22.55 1.05 1.14
N ALA A 224 -22.42 -0.13 1.74
CA ALA A 224 -21.87 -0.27 3.09
C ALA A 224 -20.41 0.19 3.16
N PHE A 225 -19.56 -0.15 2.18
CA PHE A 225 -18.18 0.36 2.11
C PHE A 225 -18.14 1.89 2.08
N ARG A 226 -19.00 2.51 1.26
CA ARG A 226 -19.11 3.97 1.20
C ARG A 226 -19.48 4.57 2.56
N LEU A 227 -20.49 4.02 3.25
CA LEU A 227 -20.89 4.50 4.58
C LEU A 227 -19.77 4.34 5.61
N GLY A 228 -18.98 3.26 5.51
CA GLY A 228 -17.78 3.07 6.31
C GLY A 228 -16.71 4.13 6.03
N ALA A 229 -16.52 4.50 4.76
CA ALA A 229 -15.61 5.57 4.37
C ALA A 229 -16.03 6.92 4.94
N GLU A 230 -17.32 7.24 4.92
CA GLU A 230 -17.86 8.47 5.50
C GLU A 230 -17.68 8.52 7.03
N LEU A 231 -17.87 7.39 7.74
CA LEU A 231 -17.59 7.29 9.17
C LEU A 231 -16.09 7.48 9.48
N ALA A 232 -15.21 6.87 8.68
CA ALA A 232 -13.77 7.00 8.84
C ALA A 232 -13.30 8.43 8.58
N GLU A 233 -13.87 9.12 7.60
CA GLU A 233 -13.57 10.54 7.33
C GLU A 233 -14.00 11.44 8.50
N ILE A 234 -15.19 11.23 9.08
CA ILE A 234 -15.61 11.98 10.28
C ILE A 234 -14.63 11.73 11.44
N ALA A 235 -14.22 10.47 11.68
CA ALA A 235 -13.24 10.15 12.71
C ALA A 235 -11.87 10.81 12.45
N ALA A 236 -11.44 10.88 11.19
CA ALA A 236 -10.22 11.55 10.77
C ALA A 236 -10.27 13.06 11.04
N SER A 237 -11.36 13.72 10.65
CA SER A 237 -11.59 15.15 10.86
C SER A 237 -11.64 15.48 12.36
N MET A 238 -12.31 14.67 13.16
CA MET A 238 -12.31 14.83 14.63
C MET A 238 -10.93 14.65 15.26
N ALA A 239 -10.13 13.69 14.79
CA ALA A 239 -8.75 13.50 15.26
C ALA A 239 -7.84 14.66 14.84
N TRP A 240 -8.08 15.23 13.65
CA TRP A 240 -7.37 16.40 13.15
C TRP A 240 -7.64 17.63 14.02
N ASP A 241 -8.89 17.90 14.34
CA ASP A 241 -9.30 19.02 15.20
C ASP A 241 -8.74 18.89 16.63
N ALA A 242 -8.54 17.65 17.10
CA ALA A 242 -7.89 17.35 18.37
C ALA A 242 -6.34 17.40 18.32
N ALA A 243 -5.76 17.78 17.17
CA ALA A 243 -4.32 17.76 16.90
C ALA A 243 -3.65 16.36 17.02
N GLU A 244 -4.44 15.29 16.92
CA GLU A 244 -3.97 13.90 16.93
C GLU A 244 -3.57 13.47 15.51
N HIS A 245 -2.61 14.17 14.90
CA HIS A 245 -2.29 14.06 13.47
C HIS A 245 -1.95 12.65 12.96
N VAL A 246 -1.32 11.82 13.79
CA VAL A 246 -1.04 10.40 13.45
C VAL A 246 -2.35 9.61 13.31
N GLN A 247 -3.29 9.81 14.23
CA GLN A 247 -4.60 9.15 14.18
C GLN A 247 -5.44 9.69 13.03
N ALA A 248 -5.43 11.01 12.80
CA ALA A 248 -6.08 11.63 11.65
C ALA A 248 -5.59 11.01 10.33
N GLN A 249 -4.27 10.90 10.14
CA GLN A 249 -3.69 10.30 8.93
C GLN A 249 -4.15 8.86 8.73
N ARG A 250 -4.15 8.05 9.79
CA ARG A 250 -4.59 6.64 9.74
C ARG A 250 -6.06 6.52 9.32
N TYR A 251 -6.94 7.35 9.88
CA TYR A 251 -8.35 7.35 9.51
C TYR A 251 -8.58 7.89 8.09
N TYR A 252 -7.85 8.90 7.63
CA TYR A 252 -7.92 9.33 6.23
C TYR A 252 -7.48 8.24 5.25
N VAL A 253 -6.40 7.51 5.54
CA VAL A 253 -5.98 6.36 4.73
C VAL A 253 -7.08 5.29 4.69
N ILE A 254 -7.72 4.98 5.82
CA ILE A 254 -8.85 4.04 5.86
C ILE A 254 -10.05 4.57 5.04
N ALA A 255 -10.36 5.86 5.11
CA ALA A 255 -11.44 6.46 4.34
C ALA A 255 -11.21 6.32 2.83
N VAL A 256 -9.98 6.60 2.36
CA VAL A 256 -9.55 6.39 0.97
C VAL A 256 -9.73 4.91 0.57
N GLN A 257 -9.29 3.99 1.43
CA GLN A 257 -9.38 2.55 1.17
C GLN A 257 -10.82 2.05 1.04
N LEU A 258 -11.70 2.47 1.95
CA LEU A 258 -13.11 2.10 1.95
C LEU A 258 -13.88 2.75 0.79
N ALA A 259 -13.58 4.00 0.44
CA ALA A 259 -14.19 4.68 -0.70
C ALA A 259 -13.81 4.03 -2.03
N HIS A 260 -12.53 3.64 -2.18
CA HIS A 260 -12.07 2.89 -3.35
C HIS A 260 -12.72 1.51 -3.41
N ALA A 261 -12.86 0.82 -2.26
CA ALA A 261 -13.60 -0.45 -2.16
C ALA A 261 -15.08 -0.33 -2.54
N ALA A 262 -15.70 0.82 -2.29
CA ALA A 262 -17.07 1.11 -2.73
C ALA A 262 -17.17 1.41 -4.24
N GLY A 263 -16.04 1.66 -4.93
CA GLY A 263 -16.03 2.19 -6.29
C GLY A 263 -16.45 3.66 -6.38
N ASP A 264 -16.45 4.40 -5.26
CA ASP A 264 -16.85 5.81 -5.23
C ASP A 264 -15.63 6.72 -5.45
N ASN A 265 -15.31 6.97 -6.72
CA ASN A 265 -14.15 7.79 -7.12
C ASN A 265 -14.21 9.22 -6.56
N ALA A 266 -15.41 9.79 -6.41
CA ALA A 266 -15.57 11.14 -5.90
C ALA A 266 -15.20 11.18 -4.41
N LEU A 267 -15.71 10.23 -3.62
CA LEU A 267 -15.37 10.13 -2.20
C LEU A 267 -13.89 9.79 -1.99
N THR A 268 -13.31 8.92 -2.83
CA THR A 268 -11.86 8.64 -2.83
C THR A 268 -11.05 9.91 -3.04
N ALA A 269 -11.42 10.73 -4.03
CA ALA A 269 -10.73 11.99 -4.31
C ALA A 269 -10.85 12.99 -3.16
N ILE A 270 -12.03 13.09 -2.54
CA ILE A 270 -12.24 13.96 -1.37
C ILE A 270 -11.34 13.54 -0.20
N ALA A 271 -11.30 12.23 0.11
CA ALA A 271 -10.47 11.72 1.19
C ALA A 271 -8.97 11.88 0.91
N LEU A 272 -8.54 11.69 -0.35
CA LEU A 272 -7.16 11.96 -0.78
C LEU A 272 -6.80 13.45 -0.65
N ALA A 273 -7.70 14.35 -1.05
CA ALA A 273 -7.49 15.79 -0.91
C ALA A 273 -7.36 16.21 0.56
N ALA A 274 -8.14 15.62 1.47
CA ALA A 274 -8.02 15.87 2.90
C ALA A 274 -6.66 15.40 3.45
N LEU A 275 -6.19 14.23 3.03
CA LEU A 275 -4.88 13.71 3.41
C LEU A 275 -3.71 14.54 2.81
N ALA A 276 -3.84 15.01 1.57
CA ALA A 276 -2.87 15.92 0.96
C ALA A 276 -2.82 17.27 1.67
N ARG A 277 -3.99 17.81 2.05
CA ARG A 277 -4.09 19.03 2.87
C ARG A 277 -3.39 18.86 4.21
N GLN A 278 -3.62 17.74 4.89
CA GLN A 278 -2.88 17.42 6.13
C GLN A 278 -1.36 17.45 5.91
N CYS A 279 -0.86 16.89 4.80
CA CYS A 279 0.58 16.90 4.51
C CYS A 279 1.10 18.33 4.28
N TYR A 280 0.32 19.18 3.59
CA TYR A 280 0.66 20.59 3.41
C TYR A 280 0.70 21.36 4.74
N ASP A 281 -0.33 21.21 5.58
CA ASP A 281 -0.47 21.90 6.86
C ASP A 281 0.62 21.48 7.87
N LEU A 282 1.21 20.29 7.70
CA LEU A 282 2.32 19.78 8.52
C LEU A 282 3.71 20.02 7.90
N GLU A 283 3.83 21.00 7.00
CA GLU A 283 5.07 21.39 6.29
C GLU A 283 5.74 20.25 5.52
N ARG A 284 4.93 19.29 5.03
CA ARG A 284 5.35 18.14 4.24
C ARG A 284 4.68 18.10 2.86
N PRO A 285 4.78 19.18 2.06
CA PRO A 285 4.05 19.30 0.79
C PRO A 285 4.48 18.27 -0.27
N VAL A 286 5.73 17.77 -0.22
CA VAL A 286 6.22 16.73 -1.13
C VAL A 286 5.40 15.45 -0.98
N ASP A 287 5.04 15.07 0.25
CA ASP A 287 4.22 13.88 0.49
C ASP A 287 2.79 14.06 -0.03
N GLY A 288 2.25 15.29 0.01
CA GLY A 288 0.95 15.60 -0.58
C GLY A 288 0.96 15.54 -2.10
N LEU A 289 2.06 15.97 -2.74
CA LEU A 289 2.23 15.91 -4.20
C LEU A 289 2.40 14.48 -4.71
N GLU A 290 2.98 13.57 -3.94
CA GLU A 290 3.09 12.15 -4.34
C GLU A 290 1.74 11.42 -4.41
N MET A 291 0.67 12.04 -3.90
CA MET A 291 -0.66 11.43 -3.78
C MET A 291 -1.69 11.85 -4.84
N VAL A 292 -1.47 12.96 -5.54
CA VAL A 292 -2.39 13.56 -6.52
C VAL A 292 -1.84 13.39 -7.93
#